data_AF-A0A7W1JLF0-F1
#
_entry.id   AF-A0A7W1JLF0-F1
#
_cell.length_a   1.000
_cell.length_b   1.000
_cell.length_c   1.000
_cell.angle_alpha   90.00
_cell.angle_beta   90.00
_cell.angle_gamma   90.00
#
_symmetry.space_group_name_H-M   'P 1'
#
loop_
_entity.id
_entity.type
_entity.pdbx_description
1 polymer ?
#
loop_
_entity_poly.entity_id
_entity_poly.type
_entity_poly.pdbx_seq_one_letter_code
_entity_poly.pdbx_strand_id
1 'polypeptide(L)'
;MKTVETIKNFEIYACLPFVELAENSSIHIGPVIFWPATRYAEFIHSDFHPTFQAYVNSIAQVKAKSDEKRGFVNTVKLDLQGTTCISIEKNVPDQEKEQLIVDSLYLLYFACTFRNLYYNNEIPAFGAFKKMIPASIGFMHYKPNWEHLHIKETDREETVCIHLFDQEICKGFGQMLSVIYSGENLEKDDRIKDYKRLIRAIRYLIDGFFQRFINLFEKGLHFPDIIFEPEDVIFLASSFEALFDINDRQASSDFKQKLRPLLHLKYSRPLELFWKWVDDFFEVRRKIVHGGSTPDPIFRLNPNFEISHILIGIKLFIYSVYYQLYKYDLLNSKSVDPYTPPDFKWIHPEEILLFFWTENNLLRKLSLFLARIIEEKVDHEEFFSDVHLLANLFISMQERYYQGNYQKEIKFIPTHQRDLSGYANQILDLLDIASENKANYERLFDTLPSKFISTLKHRLNE
;
A
#
# COMPACT_ATOMS: atom_id res chain seq x y z
N MET A 1 -22.16 -8.89 -23.85
CA MET A 1 -22.58 -7.66 -24.57
C MET A 1 -22.06 -6.37 -23.93
N LYS A 2 -21.92 -6.23 -22.60
CA LYS A 2 -21.35 -5.00 -21.98
C LYS A 2 -19.87 -4.70 -22.30
N THR A 3 -19.04 -5.73 -22.52
CA THR A 3 -17.59 -5.57 -22.76
C THR A 3 -17.26 -4.90 -24.10
N VAL A 4 -18.08 -5.13 -25.14
CA VAL A 4 -17.80 -4.67 -26.52
C VAL A 4 -18.12 -3.18 -26.71
N GLU A 5 -19.13 -2.65 -26.00
CA GLU A 5 -19.44 -1.21 -26.03
C GLU A 5 -18.42 -0.39 -25.25
N THR A 6 -17.91 -0.93 -24.13
CA THR A 6 -16.93 -0.24 -23.27
C THR A 6 -15.61 0.02 -24.02
N ILE A 7 -15.18 -0.89 -24.89
CA ILE A 7 -13.91 -0.77 -25.63
C ILE A 7 -13.97 0.29 -26.74
N LYS A 8 -15.15 0.58 -27.32
CA LYS A 8 -15.27 1.57 -28.42
C LYS A 8 -14.88 2.99 -28.01
N ASN A 9 -14.91 3.29 -26.72
CA ASN A 9 -14.58 4.60 -26.17
C ASN A 9 -13.11 4.75 -25.80
N PHE A 10 -12.27 3.74 -25.99
CA PHE A 10 -10.85 3.78 -25.66
C PHE A 10 -9.98 3.74 -26.92
N GLU A 11 -8.81 4.36 -26.85
CA GLU A 11 -7.78 4.32 -27.88
C GLU A 11 -6.48 3.85 -27.28
N ILE A 12 -5.80 2.93 -27.99
CA ILE A 12 -4.45 2.52 -27.62
C ILE A 12 -3.52 3.74 -27.62
N TYR A 13 -2.71 3.84 -26.58
CA TYR A 13 -1.80 4.96 -26.37
C TYR A 13 -0.34 4.51 -26.30
N ALA A 14 -0.06 3.42 -25.58
CA ALA A 14 1.31 2.95 -25.36
C ALA A 14 1.41 1.46 -25.02
N CYS A 15 2.66 0.95 -24.97
CA CYS A 15 3.02 -0.39 -24.51
C CYS A 15 4.08 -0.32 -23.39
N LEU A 16 3.98 -1.23 -22.44
CA LEU A 16 4.94 -1.54 -21.37
C LEU A 16 5.55 -2.91 -21.69
N PRO A 17 6.77 -2.98 -22.26
CA PRO A 17 7.39 -4.20 -22.74
C PRO A 17 7.91 -5.12 -21.63
N PHE A 18 7.94 -4.65 -20.38
CA PHE A 18 8.45 -5.37 -19.22
C PHE A 18 7.40 -5.54 -18.11
N VAL A 19 6.11 -5.39 -18.44
CA VAL A 19 5.01 -5.58 -17.48
C VAL A 19 4.08 -6.64 -18.03
N GLU A 20 3.93 -7.75 -17.30
CA GLU A 20 3.05 -8.87 -17.63
C GLU A 20 1.80 -8.87 -16.74
N LEU A 21 0.63 -9.18 -17.29
CA LEU A 21 -0.61 -9.40 -16.55
C LEU A 21 -0.90 -10.92 -16.48
N ALA A 22 -0.70 -11.53 -15.32
CA ALA A 22 -0.65 -12.99 -15.16
C ALA A 22 -1.95 -13.73 -15.53
N GLU A 23 -3.11 -13.10 -15.39
CA GLU A 23 -4.42 -13.76 -15.57
C GLU A 23 -5.05 -13.50 -16.95
N ASN A 24 -4.29 -12.97 -17.91
CA ASN A 24 -4.84 -12.41 -19.16
C ASN A 24 -5.97 -11.38 -18.93
N SER A 25 -6.17 -10.88 -17.70
CA SER A 25 -7.23 -9.95 -17.34
C SER A 25 -6.79 -8.52 -17.64
N SER A 26 -7.75 -7.66 -18.00
CA SER A 26 -7.49 -6.23 -18.12
C SER A 26 -7.70 -5.55 -16.76
N ILE A 27 -6.85 -4.58 -16.44
CA ILE A 27 -6.97 -3.75 -15.24
C ILE A 27 -7.52 -2.40 -15.65
N HIS A 28 -8.66 -2.03 -15.07
CA HIS A 28 -9.32 -0.75 -15.33
C HIS A 28 -9.06 0.20 -14.16
N ILE A 29 -8.49 1.37 -14.45
CA ILE A 29 -8.32 2.47 -13.51
C ILE A 29 -8.94 3.71 -14.14
N GLY A 30 -10.28 3.77 -14.09
CA GLY A 30 -11.05 4.91 -14.58
C GLY A 30 -10.90 5.09 -16.10
N PRO A 31 -10.38 6.24 -16.57
CA PRO A 31 -10.21 6.50 -18.00
C PRO A 31 -8.99 5.80 -18.62
N VAL A 32 -8.35 4.87 -17.90
CA VAL A 32 -7.20 4.08 -18.38
C VAL A 32 -7.47 2.58 -18.23
N ILE A 33 -7.14 1.83 -19.28
CA ILE A 33 -7.19 0.37 -19.30
C ILE A 33 -5.80 -0.18 -19.59
N PHE A 34 -5.31 -1.06 -18.73
CA PHE A 34 -4.13 -1.89 -18.95
C PHE A 34 -4.60 -3.27 -19.42
N TRP A 35 -4.06 -3.76 -20.52
CA TRP A 35 -4.49 -5.03 -21.10
C TRP A 35 -3.31 -5.76 -21.76
N PRO A 36 -3.29 -7.11 -21.74
CA PRO A 36 -2.16 -7.86 -22.26
C PRO A 36 -2.11 -7.77 -23.80
N ALA A 37 -0.93 -7.54 -24.38
CA ALA A 37 -0.77 -7.37 -25.82
C ALA A 37 -1.27 -8.57 -26.63
N THR A 38 -1.30 -9.77 -26.03
CA THR A 38 -1.87 -11.00 -26.61
C THR A 38 -3.36 -10.88 -26.92
N ARG A 39 -4.10 -10.00 -26.25
CA ARG A 39 -5.55 -9.76 -26.43
C ARG A 39 -5.89 -8.58 -27.35
N TYR A 40 -4.93 -8.11 -28.17
CA TYR A 40 -5.14 -6.95 -29.05
C TYR A 40 -6.38 -7.03 -29.95
N ALA A 41 -6.81 -8.23 -30.34
CA ALA A 41 -8.01 -8.43 -31.14
C ALA A 41 -9.30 -7.92 -30.47
N GLU A 42 -9.32 -7.84 -29.14
CA GLU A 42 -10.43 -7.32 -28.36
C GLU A 42 -10.41 -5.79 -28.27
N PHE A 43 -9.23 -5.18 -28.25
CA PHE A 43 -9.04 -3.75 -27.95
C PHE A 43 -8.75 -2.87 -29.17
N ILE A 44 -8.34 -3.47 -30.28
CA ILE A 44 -7.96 -2.77 -31.52
C ILE A 44 -8.92 -3.16 -32.64
N HIS A 45 -9.31 -2.20 -33.48
CA HIS A 45 -10.13 -2.46 -34.66
C HIS A 45 -9.41 -3.39 -35.64
N SER A 46 -10.16 -4.29 -36.30
CA SER A 46 -9.62 -5.34 -37.19
C SER A 46 -8.67 -4.80 -38.25
N ASP A 47 -8.96 -3.61 -38.78
CA ASP A 47 -8.17 -2.98 -39.85
C ASP A 47 -6.73 -2.66 -39.41
N PHE A 48 -6.49 -2.51 -38.11
CA PHE A 48 -5.16 -2.23 -37.55
C PHE A 48 -4.44 -3.47 -37.01
N HIS A 49 -5.06 -4.65 -37.02
CA HIS A 49 -4.46 -5.89 -36.50
C HIS A 49 -3.11 -6.23 -37.16
N PRO A 50 -2.97 -6.22 -38.50
CA PRO A 50 -1.69 -6.55 -39.13
C PRO A 50 -0.58 -5.54 -38.77
N THR A 51 -0.94 -4.25 -38.71
CA THR A 51 -0.03 -3.17 -38.35
C THR A 51 0.44 -3.31 -36.91
N PHE A 52 -0.48 -3.61 -35.98
CA PHE A 52 -0.15 -3.83 -34.58
C PHE A 52 0.77 -5.05 -34.40
N GLN A 53 0.47 -6.17 -35.05
CA GLN A 53 1.34 -7.36 -34.98
C GLN A 53 2.76 -7.06 -35.49
N ALA A 54 2.89 -6.33 -36.60
CA ALA A 54 4.19 -5.93 -37.12
C ALA A 54 4.93 -4.97 -36.17
N TYR A 55 4.20 -4.01 -35.60
CA TYR A 55 4.70 -3.06 -34.60
C TYR A 55 5.25 -3.77 -33.36
N VAL A 56 4.45 -4.62 -32.70
CA VAL A 56 4.88 -5.27 -31.45
C VAL A 56 6.06 -6.23 -31.68
N ASN A 57 6.09 -6.92 -32.83
CA ASN A 57 7.25 -7.75 -33.20
C ASN A 57 8.55 -6.95 -33.36
N SER A 58 8.47 -5.67 -33.74
CA SER A 58 9.60 -4.75 -33.85
C SER A 58 10.08 -4.27 -32.48
N ILE A 59 9.16 -3.74 -31.67
CA ILE A 59 9.50 -3.15 -30.37
C ILE A 59 9.90 -4.18 -29.31
N ALA A 60 9.51 -5.45 -29.49
CA ALA A 60 9.94 -6.56 -28.66
C ALA A 60 11.41 -6.98 -28.89
N GLN A 61 12.11 -6.41 -29.87
CA GLN A 61 13.52 -6.74 -30.10
C GLN A 61 14.43 -5.97 -29.15
N VAL A 62 15.22 -6.70 -28.38
CA VAL A 62 16.34 -6.15 -27.60
C VAL A 62 17.63 -6.28 -28.43
N LYS A 63 18.43 -5.22 -28.46
CA LYS A 63 19.69 -5.18 -29.22
C LYS A 63 20.85 -4.59 -28.43
N ALA A 64 22.04 -5.15 -28.59
CA ALA A 64 23.29 -4.60 -28.09
C ALA A 64 24.10 -3.96 -29.22
N LYS A 65 24.91 -2.95 -28.89
CA LYS A 65 25.89 -2.40 -29.82
C LYS A 65 27.02 -3.41 -29.97
N SER A 66 27.38 -3.77 -31.19
CA SER A 66 28.52 -4.65 -31.45
C SER A 66 29.78 -3.81 -31.63
N ASP A 67 30.85 -4.19 -30.93
CA ASP A 67 32.16 -3.57 -31.14
C ASP A 67 32.84 -4.10 -32.42
N GLU A 68 32.51 -5.33 -32.83
CA GLU A 68 33.07 -6.00 -34.01
C GLU A 68 32.34 -5.64 -35.32
N LYS A 69 31.02 -5.43 -35.26
CA LYS A 69 30.20 -4.99 -36.39
C LYS A 69 29.73 -3.58 -36.12
N ARG A 70 30.01 -2.61 -37.01
CA ARG A 70 29.42 -1.26 -36.95
C ARG A 70 27.89 -1.38 -37.04
N GLY A 71 27.20 -1.53 -35.91
CA GLY A 71 25.76 -1.76 -35.87
C GLY A 71 25.26 -2.42 -34.58
N PHE A 72 23.97 -2.75 -34.58
CA PHE A 72 23.31 -3.44 -33.49
C PHE A 72 23.15 -4.93 -33.80
N VAL A 73 23.30 -5.78 -32.78
CA VAL A 73 23.02 -7.22 -32.84
C VAL A 73 21.83 -7.54 -31.95
N ASN A 74 20.90 -8.36 -32.45
CA ASN A 74 19.76 -8.81 -31.65
C ASN A 74 20.25 -9.73 -30.53
N THR A 75 19.83 -9.46 -29.30
CA THR A 75 20.21 -10.23 -28.11
C THR A 75 19.06 -11.12 -27.65
N VAL A 76 17.87 -10.53 -27.50
CA VAL A 76 16.66 -11.20 -26.99
C VAL A 76 15.44 -10.66 -27.73
N LYS A 77 14.44 -11.53 -27.93
CA LYS A 77 13.10 -11.12 -28.33
C LYS A 77 12.16 -11.30 -27.14
N LEU A 78 11.50 -10.22 -26.71
CA LEU A 78 10.50 -10.23 -25.65
C LEU A 78 9.24 -10.96 -26.13
N ASP A 79 8.59 -11.66 -25.21
CA ASP A 79 7.30 -12.31 -25.47
C ASP A 79 6.17 -11.26 -25.48
N LEU A 80 5.20 -11.45 -26.36
CA LEU A 80 3.94 -10.70 -26.36
C LEU A 80 3.19 -10.86 -25.05
N GLN A 81 3.29 -12.04 -24.42
CA GLN A 81 2.71 -12.27 -23.10
C GLN A 81 3.31 -11.33 -22.04
N GLY A 82 4.61 -11.03 -22.14
CA GLY A 82 5.33 -10.12 -21.25
C GLY A 82 5.05 -8.62 -21.50
N THR A 83 4.19 -8.28 -22.46
CA THR A 83 3.90 -6.89 -22.84
C THR A 83 2.48 -6.50 -22.46
N THR A 84 2.34 -5.40 -21.73
CA THR A 84 1.04 -4.78 -21.41
C THR A 84 0.82 -3.54 -22.27
N CYS A 85 -0.32 -3.45 -22.92
CA CYS A 85 -0.77 -2.26 -23.64
C CYS A 85 -1.63 -1.38 -22.74
N ILE A 86 -1.60 -0.08 -23.02
CA ILE A 86 -2.36 0.94 -22.31
C ILE A 86 -3.29 1.62 -23.31
N SER A 87 -4.57 1.69 -22.97
CA SER A 87 -5.56 2.49 -23.70
C SER A 87 -6.15 3.57 -22.80
N ILE A 88 -6.42 4.74 -23.39
CA ILE A 88 -7.03 5.90 -22.71
C ILE A 88 -8.41 6.17 -23.31
N GLU A 89 -9.35 6.61 -22.49
CA GLU A 89 -10.67 7.03 -22.94
C GLU A 89 -10.58 8.25 -23.88
N LYS A 90 -11.36 8.25 -24.97
CA LYS A 90 -11.34 9.26 -26.04
C LYS A 90 -11.73 10.66 -25.59
N ASN A 91 -12.50 10.77 -24.50
CA ASN A 91 -12.99 12.03 -23.95
C ASN A 91 -11.95 12.76 -23.08
N VAL A 92 -10.83 12.12 -22.73
CA VAL A 92 -9.73 12.78 -22.02
C VAL A 92 -9.05 13.78 -22.96
N PRO A 93 -8.93 15.06 -22.58
CA PRO A 93 -8.25 16.07 -23.39
C PRO A 93 -6.80 15.66 -23.71
N ASP A 94 -6.36 15.87 -24.95
CA ASP A 94 -5.03 15.45 -25.40
C ASP A 94 -3.89 16.00 -24.53
N GLN A 95 -4.02 17.24 -24.04
CA GLN A 95 -3.05 17.89 -23.17
C GLN A 95 -2.91 17.22 -21.79
N GLU A 96 -3.90 16.46 -21.34
CA GLU A 96 -3.92 15.78 -20.05
C GLU A 96 -3.49 14.31 -20.14
N LYS A 97 -3.45 13.73 -21.35
CA LYS A 97 -3.20 12.29 -21.55
C LYS A 97 -1.87 11.83 -20.97
N GLU A 98 -0.80 12.60 -21.18
CA GLU A 98 0.53 12.23 -20.65
C GLU A 98 0.52 12.19 -19.12
N GLN A 99 -0.03 13.22 -18.48
CA GLN A 99 -0.07 13.32 -17.02
C GLN A 99 -0.99 12.25 -16.40
N LEU A 100 -2.12 11.95 -17.03
CA LEU A 100 -2.99 10.82 -16.67
C LEU A 100 -2.25 9.48 -16.75
N ILE A 101 -1.45 9.27 -17.80
CA ILE A 101 -0.66 8.04 -17.94
C ILE A 101 0.36 7.91 -16.81
N VAL A 102 1.12 8.97 -16.53
CA VAL A 102 2.10 8.91 -15.44
C VAL A 102 1.38 8.62 -14.12
N ASP A 103 0.29 9.31 -13.80
CA ASP A 103 -0.47 9.05 -12.57
C ASP A 103 -1.01 7.62 -12.50
N SER A 104 -1.59 7.12 -13.58
CA SER A 104 -2.13 5.75 -13.61
C SER A 104 -1.05 4.67 -13.45
N LEU A 105 0.19 4.90 -13.92
CA LEU A 105 1.32 3.98 -13.70
C LEU A 105 1.74 3.91 -12.23
N TYR A 106 1.85 5.06 -11.55
CA TYR A 106 2.15 5.08 -10.11
C TYR A 106 1.03 4.43 -9.29
N LEU A 107 -0.23 4.68 -9.66
CA LEU A 107 -1.39 4.09 -8.97
C LEU A 107 -1.51 2.58 -9.23
N LEU A 108 -1.25 2.11 -10.46
CA LEU A 108 -1.19 0.68 -10.78
C LEU A 108 -0.09 0.01 -9.96
N TYR A 109 1.11 0.59 -9.97
CA TYR A 109 2.23 0.05 -9.21
C TYR A 109 1.91 -0.04 -7.71
N PHE A 110 1.34 1.02 -7.13
CA PHE A 110 0.88 1.00 -5.74
C PHE A 110 -0.16 -0.11 -5.50
N ALA A 111 -1.18 -0.21 -6.35
CA ALA A 111 -2.25 -1.20 -6.23
C ALA A 111 -1.77 -2.66 -6.30
N CYS A 112 -0.62 -2.90 -6.93
CA CYS A 112 -0.01 -4.23 -7.06
C CYS A 112 1.00 -4.53 -5.93
N THR A 113 1.60 -3.51 -5.30
CA THR A 113 2.74 -3.69 -4.39
C THR A 113 2.46 -3.30 -2.94
N PHE A 114 1.38 -2.54 -2.67
CA PHE A 114 1.07 -2.06 -1.31
C PHE A 114 1.02 -3.20 -0.30
N ARG A 115 0.49 -4.38 -0.66
CA ARG A 115 0.42 -5.53 0.25
C ARG A 115 1.81 -6.04 0.61
N ASN A 116 2.71 -6.11 -0.36
CA ASN A 116 4.09 -6.53 -0.12
C ASN A 116 4.83 -5.51 0.74
N LEU A 117 4.66 -4.20 0.47
CA LEU A 117 5.19 -3.14 1.34
C LEU A 117 4.63 -3.22 2.76
N TYR A 118 3.32 -3.42 2.90
CA TYR A 118 2.62 -3.42 4.17
C TYR A 118 2.98 -4.62 5.06
N TYR A 119 3.19 -5.79 4.45
CA TYR A 119 3.55 -7.03 5.16
C TYR A 119 5.04 -7.37 5.06
N ASN A 120 5.85 -6.46 4.53
CA ASN A 120 7.30 -6.59 4.41
C ASN A 120 7.76 -7.82 3.59
N ASN A 121 7.13 -8.01 2.43
CA ASN A 121 7.53 -9.00 1.43
C ASN A 121 8.41 -8.33 0.37
N GLU A 122 9.03 -9.14 -0.49
CA GLU A 122 9.78 -8.65 -1.66
C GLU A 122 8.88 -7.86 -2.62
N ILE A 123 9.45 -6.78 -3.17
CA ILE A 123 8.75 -5.80 -3.98
C ILE A 123 9.45 -5.71 -5.34
N PRO A 124 8.72 -5.83 -6.46
CA PRO A 124 9.32 -5.70 -7.78
C PRO A 124 9.76 -4.26 -8.06
N ALA A 125 10.81 -4.07 -8.86
CA ALA A 125 11.28 -2.74 -9.24
C ALA A 125 10.24 -1.98 -10.09
N PHE A 126 10.07 -0.67 -9.84
CA PHE A 126 9.22 0.19 -10.68
C PHE A 126 9.87 0.53 -12.05
N GLY A 127 11.14 0.18 -12.26
CA GLY A 127 11.87 0.45 -13.52
C GLY A 127 11.11 -0.01 -14.77
N ALA A 128 10.55 -1.22 -14.73
CA ALA A 128 9.73 -1.78 -15.79
C ALA A 128 8.54 -0.90 -16.21
N PHE A 129 7.90 -0.21 -15.26
CA PHE A 129 6.73 0.65 -15.50
C PHE A 129 7.11 1.99 -16.15
N LYS A 130 8.38 2.41 -16.04
CA LYS A 130 8.88 3.66 -16.65
C LYS A 130 9.28 3.51 -18.12
N LYS A 131 9.53 2.27 -18.57
CA LYS A 131 9.95 1.97 -19.94
C LYS A 131 8.73 1.86 -20.86
N MET A 132 8.16 3.00 -21.23
CA MET A 132 6.96 3.04 -22.08
C MET A 132 7.30 3.31 -23.55
N ILE A 133 6.61 2.64 -24.48
CA ILE A 133 6.76 2.83 -25.92
C ILE A 133 5.44 3.33 -26.53
N PRO A 134 5.41 4.46 -27.25
CA PRO A 134 4.20 4.99 -27.87
C PRO A 134 3.56 4.01 -28.85
N ALA A 135 2.25 3.80 -28.74
CA ALA A 135 1.49 2.82 -29.53
C ALA A 135 0.18 3.38 -30.08
N SER A 136 0.04 4.70 -30.16
CA SER A 136 -1.15 5.32 -30.78
C SER A 136 -1.31 4.88 -32.23
N ILE A 137 -2.54 4.81 -32.71
CA ILE A 137 -2.84 4.36 -34.08
C ILE A 137 -2.07 5.19 -35.11
N GLY A 138 -2.01 6.51 -34.94
CA GLY A 138 -1.22 7.40 -35.81
C GLY A 138 0.27 7.08 -35.81
N PHE A 139 0.84 6.77 -34.63
CA PHE A 139 2.25 6.37 -34.50
C PHE A 139 2.53 5.03 -35.20
N MET A 140 1.67 4.03 -34.98
CA MET A 140 1.81 2.70 -35.58
C MET A 140 1.56 2.69 -37.08
N HIS A 141 0.67 3.53 -37.59
CA HIS A 141 0.35 3.57 -39.02
C HIS A 141 1.53 4.06 -39.86
N TYR A 142 2.32 5.00 -39.33
CA TYR A 142 3.52 5.49 -40.01
C TYR A 142 4.73 4.61 -39.68
N LYS A 143 4.92 3.54 -40.47
CA LYS A 143 5.98 2.52 -40.31
C LYS A 143 7.39 3.08 -40.00
N PRO A 144 7.86 4.18 -40.61
CA PRO A 144 9.18 4.75 -40.29
C PRO A 144 9.35 5.16 -38.82
N ASN A 145 8.27 5.38 -38.07
CA ASN A 145 8.35 5.70 -36.64
C ASN A 145 8.93 4.56 -35.80
N TRP A 146 8.70 3.30 -36.20
CA TRP A 146 8.93 2.15 -35.31
C TRP A 146 9.70 0.99 -35.96
N GLU A 147 9.91 0.99 -37.27
CA GLU A 147 10.63 -0.09 -37.96
C GLU A 147 12.11 -0.23 -37.54
N HIS A 148 12.67 0.83 -36.96
CA HIS A 148 14.02 0.85 -36.39
C HIS A 148 14.01 1.01 -34.86
N LEU A 149 12.84 1.12 -34.26
CA LEU A 149 12.69 1.21 -32.81
C LEU A 149 12.95 -0.17 -32.19
N HIS A 150 13.84 -0.19 -31.22
CA HIS A 150 14.25 -1.38 -30.50
C HIS A 150 14.67 -0.98 -29.10
N ILE A 151 14.65 -1.95 -28.18
CA ILE A 151 15.13 -1.75 -26.82
C ILE A 151 16.64 -2.01 -26.80
N LYS A 152 17.42 -1.12 -26.20
CA LYS A 152 18.86 -1.36 -26.02
C LYS A 152 19.06 -2.36 -24.89
N GLU A 153 20.09 -3.21 -24.97
CA GLU A 153 20.42 -4.14 -23.88
C GLU A 153 20.66 -3.41 -22.54
N THR A 154 21.21 -2.19 -22.60
CA THR A 154 21.41 -1.32 -21.42
C THR A 154 20.12 -0.80 -20.80
N ASP A 155 19.01 -0.86 -21.53
CA ASP A 155 17.67 -0.42 -21.10
C ASP A 155 16.76 -1.60 -20.73
N ARG A 156 17.30 -2.83 -20.76
CA ARG A 156 16.55 -4.05 -20.45
C ARG A 156 16.26 -4.13 -18.96
N GLU A 157 15.00 -4.40 -18.63
CA GLU A 157 14.54 -4.67 -17.28
C GLU A 157 14.12 -6.14 -17.15
N GLU A 158 14.05 -6.64 -15.91
CA GLU A 158 13.34 -7.88 -15.62
C GLU A 158 11.83 -7.65 -15.78
N THR A 159 11.14 -8.60 -16.43
CA THR A 159 9.69 -8.50 -16.60
C THR A 159 8.98 -8.66 -15.25
N VAL A 160 8.25 -7.63 -14.84
CA VAL A 160 7.43 -7.66 -13.63
C VAL A 160 6.08 -8.29 -13.96
N CYS A 161 5.77 -9.39 -13.30
CA CYS A 161 4.48 -10.06 -13.44
C CYS A 161 3.49 -9.59 -12.37
N ILE A 162 2.38 -9.00 -12.78
CA ILE A 162 1.28 -8.59 -11.91
C ILE A 162 0.36 -9.80 -11.70
N HIS A 163 0.59 -10.52 -10.61
CA HIS A 163 -0.22 -11.66 -10.20
C HIS A 163 -1.45 -11.28 -9.38
N LEU A 164 -1.35 -10.19 -8.62
CA LEU A 164 -2.37 -9.77 -7.67
C LEU A 164 -2.47 -8.25 -7.69
N PHE A 165 -3.70 -7.75 -7.65
CA PHE A 165 -3.99 -6.33 -7.43
C PHE A 165 -5.31 -6.20 -6.69
N ASP A 166 -5.47 -5.12 -5.93
CA ASP A 166 -6.72 -4.85 -5.23
C ASP A 166 -7.72 -4.15 -6.16
N GLN A 167 -8.74 -4.90 -6.60
CA GLN A 167 -9.78 -4.35 -7.48
C GLN A 167 -10.55 -3.19 -6.83
N GLU A 168 -10.71 -3.18 -5.51
CA GLU A 168 -11.42 -2.12 -4.80
C GLU A 168 -10.62 -0.81 -4.84
N ILE A 169 -9.30 -0.90 -4.63
CA ILE A 169 -8.43 0.29 -4.73
C ILE A 169 -8.33 0.80 -6.16
N CYS A 170 -8.22 -0.09 -7.16
CA CYS A 170 -8.21 0.29 -8.56
C CYS A 170 -9.50 1.02 -8.97
N LYS A 171 -10.65 0.59 -8.43
CA LYS A 171 -11.93 1.28 -8.64
C LYS A 171 -11.93 2.68 -8.03
N GLY A 172 -11.51 2.83 -6.77
CA GLY A 172 -11.42 4.13 -6.11
C GLY A 172 -10.46 5.08 -6.81
N PHE A 173 -9.28 4.60 -7.20
CA PHE A 173 -8.32 5.33 -8.02
C PHE A 173 -8.89 5.70 -9.39
N GLY A 174 -9.64 4.80 -10.02
CA GLY A 174 -10.29 5.08 -11.29
C GLY A 174 -11.31 6.20 -11.22
N GLN A 175 -12.15 6.20 -10.18
CA GLN A 175 -13.10 7.28 -9.92
C GLN A 175 -12.37 8.61 -9.70
N MET A 176 -11.29 8.59 -8.92
CA MET A 176 -10.43 9.75 -8.68
C MET A 176 -9.85 10.32 -9.99
N LEU A 177 -9.24 9.48 -10.83
CA LEU A 177 -8.68 9.90 -12.12
C LEU A 177 -9.76 10.44 -13.06
N SER A 178 -10.95 9.83 -13.07
CA SER A 178 -12.08 10.31 -13.88
C SER A 178 -12.49 11.72 -13.48
N VAL A 179 -12.56 12.02 -12.17
CA VAL A 179 -12.88 13.37 -11.68
C VAL A 179 -11.78 14.38 -12.03
N ILE A 180 -10.51 13.98 -11.97
CA ILE A 180 -9.39 14.87 -12.30
C ILE A 180 -9.33 15.17 -13.80
N TYR A 181 -9.56 14.18 -14.68
CA TYR A 181 -9.16 14.25 -16.09
C TYR A 181 -10.32 14.18 -17.09
N SER A 182 -11.50 13.68 -16.72
CA SER A 182 -12.67 13.62 -17.62
C SER A 182 -13.46 14.93 -17.51
N GLY A 183 -13.36 15.76 -18.56
CA GLY A 183 -13.61 17.21 -18.57
C GLY A 183 -15.01 17.77 -18.25
N GLU A 184 -15.90 17.03 -17.59
CA GLU A 184 -17.24 17.56 -17.24
C GLU A 184 -17.27 18.41 -15.96
N ASN A 185 -16.25 18.36 -15.09
CA ASN A 185 -16.28 19.04 -13.77
C ASN A 185 -14.96 19.71 -13.33
N LEU A 186 -14.02 19.94 -14.24
CA LEU A 186 -12.65 20.42 -13.93
C LEU A 186 -12.58 21.70 -13.08
N GLU A 187 -13.60 22.55 -13.10
CA GLU A 187 -13.58 23.85 -12.39
C GLU A 187 -14.47 23.91 -11.14
N LYS A 188 -15.19 22.83 -10.76
CA LYS A 188 -16.23 22.90 -9.71
C LYS A 188 -16.14 21.90 -8.56
N ASP A 189 -15.26 20.90 -8.62
CA ASP A 189 -15.11 19.94 -7.53
C ASP A 189 -13.90 20.29 -6.66
N ASP A 190 -14.16 20.85 -5.47
CA ASP A 190 -13.15 21.18 -4.46
C ASP A 190 -12.26 19.96 -4.10
N ARG A 191 -12.74 18.73 -4.33
CA ARG A 191 -12.00 17.49 -4.08
C ARG A 191 -10.88 17.22 -5.07
N ILE A 192 -10.83 17.88 -6.24
CA ILE A 192 -9.76 17.67 -7.23
C ILE A 192 -8.38 17.94 -6.60
N LYS A 193 -8.27 18.96 -5.75
CA LYS A 193 -7.02 19.29 -5.07
C LYS A 193 -6.57 18.16 -4.14
N ASP A 194 -7.51 17.59 -3.41
CA ASP A 194 -7.26 16.51 -2.44
C ASP A 194 -6.93 15.18 -3.15
N TYR A 195 -7.56 14.92 -4.30
CA TYR A 195 -7.23 13.80 -5.17
C TYR A 195 -5.82 13.91 -5.75
N LYS A 196 -5.45 15.08 -6.29
CA LYS A 196 -4.09 15.34 -6.78
C LYS A 196 -3.04 15.20 -5.68
N ARG A 197 -3.36 15.61 -4.45
CA ARG A 197 -2.50 15.43 -3.26
C ARG A 197 -2.27 13.96 -2.94
N LEU A 198 -3.33 13.15 -2.97
CA LEU A 198 -3.23 11.71 -2.74
C LEU A 198 -2.32 11.01 -3.77
N ILE A 199 -2.48 11.33 -5.06
CA ILE A 199 -1.59 10.82 -6.12
C ILE A 199 -0.14 11.25 -5.88
N ARG A 200 0.09 12.53 -5.54
CA ARG A 200 1.42 13.06 -5.27
C ARG A 200 2.08 12.37 -4.07
N ALA A 201 1.31 12.10 -3.01
CA ALA A 201 1.80 11.36 -1.86
C ALA A 201 2.25 9.94 -2.24
N ILE A 202 1.47 9.24 -3.06
CA ILE A 202 1.82 7.90 -3.57
C ILE A 202 3.09 7.98 -4.45
N ARG A 203 3.21 9.02 -5.30
CA ARG A 203 4.41 9.26 -6.11
C ARG A 203 5.65 9.43 -5.25
N TYR A 204 5.61 10.28 -4.21
CA TYR A 204 6.76 10.47 -3.32
C TYR A 204 7.22 9.18 -2.65
N LEU A 205 6.27 8.34 -2.22
CA LEU A 205 6.59 7.04 -1.65
C LEU A 205 7.33 6.17 -2.68
N ILE A 206 6.74 5.98 -3.85
CA ILE A 206 7.29 5.14 -4.91
C ILE A 206 8.65 5.67 -5.36
N ASP A 207 8.79 6.97 -5.58
CA ASP A 207 10.05 7.58 -5.99
C ASP A 207 11.16 7.33 -4.97
N GLY A 208 10.89 7.34 -3.65
CA GLY A 208 11.88 6.96 -2.64
C GLY A 208 12.39 5.53 -2.81
N PHE A 209 11.49 4.57 -3.02
CA PHE A 209 11.87 3.15 -3.17
C PHE A 209 12.65 2.84 -4.45
N PHE A 210 12.46 3.61 -5.53
CA PHE A 210 13.10 3.36 -6.84
C PHE A 210 14.13 4.40 -7.26
N GLN A 211 14.27 5.48 -6.50
CA GLN A 211 15.43 6.37 -6.52
C GLN A 211 16.40 6.08 -5.37
N ARG A 212 16.38 4.85 -4.79
CA ARG A 212 17.63 4.31 -4.25
C ARG A 212 18.68 4.61 -5.30
N PHE A 213 19.62 5.48 -4.94
CA PHE A 213 20.64 5.97 -5.85
C PHE A 213 21.03 4.80 -6.72
N ILE A 214 20.81 4.92 -8.04
CA ILE A 214 21.27 3.93 -9.00
C ILE A 214 22.77 3.87 -8.76
N ASN A 215 23.16 2.99 -7.85
CA ASN A 215 24.54 2.79 -7.53
C ASN A 215 25.02 2.08 -8.75
N LEU A 216 25.78 2.85 -9.52
CA LEU A 216 26.62 2.39 -10.59
C LEU A 216 27.26 1.09 -10.10
N PHE A 217 26.67 -0.06 -10.44
CA PHE A 217 27.21 -1.38 -10.12
C PHE A 217 28.65 -1.49 -10.68
N GLU A 218 29.00 -0.64 -11.65
CA GLU A 218 30.31 -0.43 -12.21
C GLU A 218 31.33 0.29 -11.28
N LYS A 219 30.93 0.88 -10.14
CA LYS A 219 31.81 1.67 -9.24
C LYS A 219 32.10 1.05 -7.86
N GLY A 220 31.69 -0.19 -7.60
CA GLY A 220 32.20 -0.95 -6.44
C GLY A 220 31.73 -0.49 -5.06
N LEU A 221 30.60 0.23 -4.96
CA LEU A 221 29.93 0.50 -3.69
C LEU A 221 28.84 -0.56 -3.46
N HIS A 222 29.05 -1.44 -2.48
CA HIS A 222 28.02 -2.35 -2.00
C HIS A 222 27.09 -1.58 -1.06
N PHE A 223 25.82 -1.42 -1.43
CA PHE A 223 24.78 -1.05 -0.46
C PHE A 223 24.23 -2.32 0.20
N PRO A 224 23.83 -2.27 1.49
CA PRO A 224 23.21 -3.41 2.16
C PRO A 224 21.86 -3.75 1.51
N ASP A 225 21.48 -5.03 1.46
CA ASP A 225 20.17 -5.51 1.00
C ASP A 225 18.98 -5.09 1.90
N ILE A 226 19.19 -4.19 2.86
CA ILE A 226 18.18 -3.79 3.84
C ILE A 226 17.23 -2.80 3.18
N ILE A 227 15.94 -3.09 3.20
CA ILE A 227 14.95 -2.39 2.37
C ILE A 227 14.58 -0.98 2.93
N PHE A 228 15.18 -0.52 4.02
CA PHE A 228 14.80 0.72 4.68
C PHE A 228 16.03 1.47 5.20
N GLU A 229 16.60 2.34 4.36
CA GLU A 229 17.67 3.24 4.78
C GLU A 229 17.09 4.42 5.59
N PRO A 230 17.84 4.99 6.54
CA PRO A 230 17.38 6.17 7.27
C PRO A 230 16.92 7.31 6.35
N GLU A 231 17.55 7.48 5.19
CA GLU A 231 17.29 8.49 4.16
C GLU A 231 15.88 8.36 3.54
N ASP A 232 15.30 7.15 3.53
CA ASP A 232 13.94 6.90 3.06
C ASP A 232 12.89 7.69 3.88
N VAL A 233 13.26 8.13 5.09
CA VAL A 233 12.43 9.03 5.91
C VAL A 233 12.06 10.31 5.18
N ILE A 234 12.92 10.82 4.29
CA ILE A 234 12.69 12.10 3.59
C ILE A 234 11.51 11.95 2.63
N PHE A 235 11.51 10.87 1.85
CA PHE A 235 10.44 10.57 0.90
C PHE A 235 9.16 10.23 1.64
N LEU A 236 9.24 9.38 2.66
CA LEU A 236 8.07 9.01 3.46
C LEU A 236 7.45 10.21 4.19
N ALA A 237 8.26 11.10 4.76
CA ALA A 237 7.77 12.35 5.36
C ALA A 237 7.12 13.26 4.31
N SER A 238 7.73 13.41 3.13
CA SER A 238 7.15 14.19 2.02
C SER A 238 5.83 13.60 1.55
N SER A 239 5.69 12.27 1.56
CA SER A 239 4.43 11.58 1.26
C SER A 239 3.35 11.94 2.27
N PHE A 240 3.67 11.94 3.56
CA PHE A 240 2.72 12.36 4.61
C PHE A 240 2.35 13.85 4.51
N GLU A 241 3.33 14.71 4.25
CA GLU A 241 3.12 16.15 4.07
C GLU A 241 2.17 16.43 2.91
N ALA A 242 2.37 15.75 1.78
CA ALA A 242 1.48 15.84 0.63
C ALA A 242 0.07 15.31 0.93
N LEU A 243 -0.04 14.17 1.63
CA LEU A 243 -1.31 13.52 1.91
C LEU A 243 -2.20 14.30 2.86
N PHE A 244 -1.61 14.91 3.89
CA PHE A 244 -2.36 15.56 4.98
C PHE A 244 -2.29 17.09 4.97
N ASP A 245 -1.61 17.69 3.99
CA ASP A 245 -1.39 19.14 3.89
C ASP A 245 -0.72 19.69 5.15
N ILE A 246 0.37 19.03 5.58
CA ILE A 246 1.06 19.32 6.84
C ILE A 246 1.85 20.61 6.71
N ASN A 247 1.75 21.48 7.72
CA ASN A 247 2.52 22.71 7.78
C ASN A 247 3.96 22.48 8.27
N ASP A 248 4.95 22.86 7.45
CA ASP A 248 6.39 22.74 7.75
C ASP A 248 6.82 23.39 9.09
N ARG A 249 6.13 24.44 9.54
CA ARG A 249 6.50 25.14 10.79
C ARG A 249 6.22 24.32 12.05
N GLN A 250 5.26 23.40 12.00
CA GLN A 250 4.82 22.58 13.14
C GLN A 250 4.47 21.14 12.71
N ALA A 251 5.31 20.55 11.84
CA ALA A 251 5.01 19.29 11.16
C ALA A 251 4.59 18.16 12.11
N SER A 252 5.33 17.93 13.21
CA SER A 252 4.97 16.88 14.19
C SER A 252 3.60 17.13 14.84
N SER A 253 3.32 18.37 15.28
CA SER A 253 2.06 18.69 15.96
C SER A 253 0.85 18.56 15.02
N ASP A 254 0.96 19.08 13.81
CA ASP A 254 -0.10 18.98 12.80
C ASP A 254 -0.32 17.51 12.40
N PHE A 255 0.75 16.76 12.16
CA PHE A 255 0.67 15.32 11.85
C PHE A 255 -0.05 14.52 12.95
N LYS A 256 0.26 14.77 14.22
CA LYS A 256 -0.44 14.15 15.36
C LYS A 256 -1.94 14.41 15.33
N GLN A 257 -2.36 15.63 14.99
CA GLN A 257 -3.78 16.00 14.91
C GLN A 257 -4.49 15.31 13.74
N LYS A 258 -3.82 15.16 12.60
CA LYS A 258 -4.37 14.50 11.40
C LYS A 258 -4.52 12.98 11.58
N LEU A 259 -3.58 12.34 12.28
CA LEU A 259 -3.54 10.89 12.43
C LEU A 259 -4.38 10.35 13.59
N ARG A 260 -4.57 11.14 14.65
CA ARG A 260 -5.34 10.73 15.82
C ARG A 260 -6.74 10.19 15.48
N PRO A 261 -7.58 10.86 14.66
CA PRO A 261 -8.91 10.35 14.31
C PRO A 261 -8.87 9.14 13.37
N LEU A 262 -7.74 8.87 12.71
CA LEU A 262 -7.61 7.77 11.75
C LEU A 262 -7.35 6.42 12.44
N LEU A 263 -6.63 6.42 13.57
CA LEU A 263 -6.33 5.21 14.37
C LEU A 263 -7.16 5.09 15.66
N HIS A 264 -8.13 6.00 15.88
CA HIS A 264 -8.95 6.08 17.10
C HIS A 264 -8.09 6.05 18.39
N LEU A 265 -6.98 6.79 18.40
CA LEU A 265 -6.06 6.81 19.54
C LEU A 265 -6.67 7.61 20.71
N LYS A 266 -7.38 6.92 21.58
CA LYS A 266 -8.09 7.49 22.74
C LYS A 266 -7.49 7.13 24.11
N TYR A 267 -6.53 6.21 24.17
CA TYR A 267 -5.92 5.75 25.43
C TYR A 267 -4.59 6.43 25.71
N SER A 268 -4.40 6.94 26.92
CA SER A 268 -3.23 7.76 27.29
C SER A 268 -1.89 7.09 26.98
N ARG A 269 -1.65 5.86 27.44
CA ARG A 269 -0.36 5.16 27.23
C ARG A 269 -0.06 4.85 25.75
N PRO A 270 -0.94 4.20 24.97
CA PRO A 270 -0.71 4.00 23.53
C PRO A 270 -0.56 5.32 22.76
N LEU A 271 -1.33 6.34 23.12
CA LEU A 271 -1.24 7.67 22.51
C LEU A 271 0.11 8.33 22.79
N GLU A 272 0.64 8.23 24.01
CA GLU A 272 1.96 8.72 24.37
C GLU A 272 3.07 8.02 23.58
N LEU A 273 3.01 6.69 23.42
CA LEU A 273 3.98 5.94 22.61
C LEU A 273 3.92 6.37 21.14
N PHE A 274 2.71 6.53 20.61
CA PHE A 274 2.49 7.01 19.24
C PHE A 274 3.04 8.42 19.03
N TRP A 275 2.78 9.33 19.96
CA TRP A 275 3.29 10.70 19.87
C TRP A 275 4.81 10.77 19.92
N LYS A 276 5.44 9.93 20.76
CA LYS A 276 6.90 9.83 20.78
C LYS A 276 7.43 9.28 19.47
N TRP A 277 6.80 8.25 18.89
CA TRP A 277 7.18 7.76 17.56
C TRP A 277 7.10 8.86 16.49
N VAL A 278 6.06 9.69 16.51
CA VAL A 278 5.95 10.83 15.58
C VAL A 278 7.08 11.84 15.79
N ASP A 279 7.40 12.18 17.03
CA ASP A 279 8.50 13.11 17.33
C ASP A 279 9.84 12.53 16.88
N ASP A 280 10.10 11.26 17.17
CA ASP A 280 11.32 10.55 16.77
C ASP A 280 11.41 10.47 15.23
N PHE A 281 10.31 10.20 14.53
CA PHE A 281 10.25 10.14 13.07
C PHE A 281 10.65 11.47 12.41
N PHE A 282 10.11 12.60 12.87
CA PHE A 282 10.49 13.91 12.33
C PHE A 282 11.89 14.35 12.77
N GLU A 283 12.35 13.90 13.93
CA GLU A 283 13.71 14.13 14.39
C GLU A 283 14.73 13.38 13.52
N VAL A 284 14.43 12.14 13.09
CA VAL A 284 15.23 11.37 12.11
C VAL A 284 15.37 12.16 10.83
N ARG A 285 14.26 12.64 10.25
CA ARG A 285 14.27 13.49 9.05
C ARG A 285 15.13 14.74 9.24
N ARG A 286 14.92 15.48 10.34
CA ARG A 286 15.63 16.74 10.62
C ARG A 286 17.15 16.52 10.68
N LYS A 287 17.59 15.45 11.35
CA LYS A 287 19.02 15.12 11.47
C LYS A 287 19.62 14.74 10.12
N ILE A 288 18.93 13.95 9.31
CA ILE A 288 19.43 13.57 7.98
C ILE A 288 19.55 14.78 7.05
N VAL A 289 18.51 15.64 7.00
CA VAL A 289 18.51 16.84 6.14
C VAL A 289 19.61 17.83 6.53
N HIS A 290 19.94 17.95 7.82
CA HIS A 290 20.95 18.88 8.32
C HIS A 290 22.33 18.26 8.55
N GLY A 291 22.57 17.03 8.10
CA GLY A 291 23.87 16.35 8.24
C GLY A 291 24.28 16.07 9.68
N GLY A 292 23.30 15.94 10.59
CA GLY A 292 23.53 15.51 11.97
C GLY A 292 23.86 14.02 12.06
N SER A 293 24.29 13.56 13.24
CA SER A 293 24.48 12.13 13.48
C SER A 293 23.17 11.37 13.27
N THR A 294 23.17 10.35 12.41
CA THR A 294 21.99 9.51 12.15
C THR A 294 21.45 8.97 13.48
N PRO A 295 20.22 9.34 13.89
CA PRO A 295 19.64 8.80 15.10
C PRO A 295 19.37 7.30 14.94
N ASP A 296 19.16 6.62 16.07
CA ASP A 296 18.82 5.20 16.07
C ASP A 296 17.55 4.97 15.22
N PRO A 297 17.65 4.21 14.12
CA PRO A 297 16.51 4.00 13.24
C PRO A 297 15.46 3.08 13.88
N ILE A 298 15.76 2.44 15.02
CA ILE A 298 14.90 1.44 15.65
C ILE A 298 14.09 2.07 16.79
N PHE A 299 12.78 1.92 16.69
CA PHE A 299 11.83 2.23 17.75
C PHE A 299 11.84 1.11 18.81
N ARG A 300 12.18 1.47 20.05
CA ARG A 300 12.22 0.55 21.22
C ARG A 300 11.44 1.05 22.44
N LEU A 301 10.60 2.08 22.26
CA LEU A 301 9.80 2.63 23.36
C LEU A 301 8.69 1.68 23.82
N ASN A 302 8.22 0.80 22.93
CA ASN A 302 7.42 -0.35 23.32
C ASN A 302 8.36 -1.52 23.66
N PRO A 303 8.41 -1.99 24.92
CA PRO A 303 9.31 -3.08 25.31
C PRO A 303 9.02 -4.41 24.63
N ASN A 304 7.83 -4.59 24.03
CA ASN A 304 7.48 -5.80 23.29
C ASN A 304 8.02 -5.82 21.85
N PHE A 305 8.50 -4.70 21.30
CA PHE A 305 8.93 -4.61 19.91
C PHE A 305 10.24 -3.84 19.74
N GLU A 306 11.14 -4.38 18.92
CA GLU A 306 12.17 -3.60 18.24
C GLU A 306 11.86 -3.60 16.74
N ILE A 307 11.62 -2.42 16.18
CA ILE A 307 11.18 -2.24 14.78
C ILE A 307 11.71 -0.92 14.22
N SER A 308 12.00 -0.85 12.92
CA SER A 308 12.38 0.39 12.24
C SER A 308 11.26 1.44 12.27
N HIS A 309 11.60 2.71 12.52
CA HIS A 309 10.66 3.83 12.39
C HIS A 309 10.06 3.90 10.98
N ILE A 310 10.86 3.59 9.96
CA ILE A 310 10.46 3.61 8.55
C ILE A 310 9.39 2.55 8.30
N LEU A 311 9.54 1.35 8.85
CA LEU A 311 8.58 0.26 8.66
C LEU A 311 7.22 0.58 9.27
N ILE A 312 7.17 1.13 10.49
CA ILE A 312 5.93 1.65 11.08
C ILE A 312 5.33 2.73 10.18
N GLY A 313 6.17 3.64 9.69
CA GLY A 313 5.73 4.75 8.85
C GLY A 313 5.17 4.32 7.49
N ILE A 314 5.73 3.30 6.84
CA ILE A 314 5.18 2.72 5.60
C ILE A 314 3.81 2.09 5.85
N LYS A 315 3.68 1.29 6.92
CA LYS A 315 2.39 0.71 7.31
C LYS A 315 1.36 1.82 7.54
N LEU A 316 1.74 2.84 8.30
CA LEU A 316 0.88 4.00 8.56
C LEU A 316 0.52 4.77 7.28
N PHE A 317 1.45 4.94 6.35
CA PHE A 317 1.21 5.64 5.08
C PHE A 317 0.22 4.88 4.20
N ILE A 318 0.42 3.57 4.03
CA ILE A 318 -0.48 2.73 3.23
C ILE A 318 -1.89 2.74 3.83
N TYR A 319 -2.00 2.56 5.15
CA TYR A 319 -3.29 2.67 5.83
C TYR A 319 -3.91 4.07 5.66
N SER A 320 -3.09 5.13 5.69
CA SER A 320 -3.55 6.50 5.45
C SER A 320 -4.09 6.72 4.05
N VAL A 321 -3.49 6.11 3.01
CA VAL A 321 -4.04 6.15 1.64
C VAL A 321 -5.42 5.50 1.60
N TYR A 322 -5.58 4.31 2.19
CA TYR A 322 -6.88 3.63 2.27
C TYR A 322 -7.91 4.46 3.05
N TYR A 323 -7.50 5.05 4.17
CA TYR A 323 -8.36 5.93 4.96
C TYR A 323 -8.82 7.16 4.17
N GLN A 324 -7.94 7.80 3.39
CA GLN A 324 -8.34 8.93 2.56
C GLN A 324 -9.32 8.51 1.46
N LEU A 325 -9.09 7.38 0.79
CA LEU A 325 -10.06 6.84 -0.17
C LEU A 325 -11.42 6.56 0.48
N TYR A 326 -11.42 6.01 1.70
CA TYR A 326 -12.64 5.82 2.50
C TYR A 326 -13.33 7.14 2.84
N LYS A 327 -12.57 8.13 3.32
CA LYS A 327 -13.09 9.46 3.66
C LYS A 327 -13.69 10.20 2.46
N TYR A 328 -13.21 9.92 1.25
CA TYR A 328 -13.73 10.48 0.01
C TYR A 328 -14.87 9.66 -0.61
N ASP A 329 -15.39 8.66 0.11
CA ASP A 329 -16.44 7.74 -0.35
C ASP A 329 -16.05 6.93 -1.61
N LEU A 330 -14.74 6.72 -1.83
CA LEU A 330 -14.17 5.97 -2.95
C LEU A 330 -13.91 4.50 -2.62
N LEU A 331 -13.91 4.16 -1.32
CA LEU A 331 -13.69 2.82 -0.81
C LEU A 331 -14.54 2.59 0.44
N ASN A 332 -14.99 1.36 0.68
CA ASN A 332 -15.79 1.02 1.85
C ASN A 332 -14.92 0.31 2.90
N SER A 333 -15.17 0.60 4.17
CA SER A 333 -14.63 -0.23 5.24
C SER A 333 -15.43 -1.53 5.37
N LYS A 334 -14.75 -2.59 5.81
CA LYS A 334 -15.37 -3.83 6.27
C LYS A 334 -16.13 -3.66 7.59
N SER A 335 -15.71 -2.69 8.41
CA SER A 335 -16.38 -2.33 9.65
C SER A 335 -17.25 -1.10 9.42
N VAL A 336 -18.47 -1.11 9.95
CA VAL A 336 -19.36 0.06 9.99
C VAL A 336 -19.39 0.70 11.38
N ASP A 337 -18.61 0.17 12.32
CA ASP A 337 -18.58 0.61 13.70
C ASP A 337 -17.85 1.96 13.83
N PRO A 338 -18.53 3.03 14.29
CA PRO A 338 -17.93 4.36 14.41
C PRO A 338 -16.92 4.47 15.57
N TYR A 339 -16.84 3.47 16.46
CA TYR A 339 -15.94 3.48 17.61
C TYR A 339 -14.62 2.76 17.34
N THR A 340 -14.51 1.99 16.24
CA THR A 340 -13.26 1.34 15.82
C THR A 340 -12.69 1.98 14.55
N PRO A 341 -11.35 1.94 14.36
CA PRO A 341 -10.77 2.41 13.12
C PRO A 341 -11.32 1.63 11.93
N PRO A 342 -11.50 2.27 10.76
CA PRO A 342 -11.89 1.59 9.53
C PRO A 342 -10.97 0.40 9.22
N ASP A 343 -11.56 -0.75 8.97
CA ASP A 343 -10.85 -1.96 8.52
C ASP A 343 -11.06 -2.19 7.01
N PHE A 344 -10.06 -2.68 6.31
CA PHE A 344 -10.09 -2.86 4.86
C PHE A 344 -9.74 -4.28 4.43
N LYS A 345 -9.91 -4.61 3.14
CA LYS A 345 -9.76 -5.99 2.65
C LYS A 345 -8.42 -6.63 3.02
N TRP A 346 -7.35 -5.87 2.88
CA TRP A 346 -5.97 -6.33 3.05
C TRP A 346 -5.17 -5.51 4.06
N ILE A 347 -5.73 -4.39 4.52
CA ILE A 347 -5.04 -3.38 5.33
C ILE A 347 -5.83 -3.22 6.62
N HIS A 348 -5.22 -3.68 7.71
CA HIS A 348 -5.86 -3.85 9.01
C HIS A 348 -5.24 -2.88 10.03
N PRO A 349 -6.02 -2.06 10.74
CA PRO A 349 -5.47 -1.09 11.70
C PRO A 349 -4.60 -1.75 12.80
N GLU A 350 -4.87 -3.01 13.13
CA GLU A 350 -4.12 -3.80 14.11
C GLU A 350 -2.63 -3.88 13.78
N GLU A 351 -2.28 -3.95 12.49
CA GLU A 351 -0.88 -4.02 12.00
C GLU A 351 -0.06 -2.78 12.33
N ILE A 352 -0.70 -1.69 12.75
CA ILE A 352 -0.05 -0.46 13.20
C ILE A 352 -0.22 -0.32 14.71
N LEU A 353 -1.45 -0.49 15.18
CA LEU A 353 -1.82 -0.27 16.58
C LEU A 353 -1.02 -1.16 17.55
N LEU A 354 -0.70 -2.41 17.17
CA LEU A 354 0.05 -3.33 18.02
C LEU A 354 1.41 -2.77 18.47
N PHE A 355 2.07 -1.91 17.68
CA PHE A 355 3.35 -1.32 18.04
C PHE A 355 3.24 -0.29 19.17
N PHE A 356 2.03 0.17 19.48
CA PHE A 356 1.75 1.14 20.53
C PHE A 356 1.04 0.53 21.73
N TRP A 357 0.81 -0.79 21.71
CA TRP A 357 0.28 -1.55 22.84
C TRP A 357 1.34 -2.52 23.35
N THR A 358 1.58 -2.51 24.66
CA THR A 358 2.30 -3.61 25.32
C THR A 358 1.31 -4.72 25.66
N GLU A 359 1.73 -5.99 25.66
CA GLU A 359 0.86 -7.12 26.06
C GLU A 359 0.16 -6.86 27.41
N ASN A 360 0.94 -6.41 28.41
CA ASN A 360 0.43 -6.18 29.76
C ASN A 360 -0.64 -5.06 29.80
N ASN A 361 -0.36 -3.89 29.23
CA ASN A 361 -1.34 -2.80 29.17
C ASN A 361 -2.61 -3.18 28.41
N LEU A 362 -2.48 -3.99 27.35
CA LEU A 362 -3.61 -4.47 26.57
C LEU A 362 -4.51 -5.36 27.45
N LEU A 363 -3.95 -6.42 28.06
CA LEU A 363 -4.73 -7.33 28.91
C LEU A 363 -5.34 -6.61 30.11
N ARG A 364 -4.58 -5.72 30.77
CA ARG A 364 -5.10 -4.89 31.85
C ARG A 364 -6.30 -4.06 31.41
N LYS A 365 -6.24 -3.44 30.22
CA LYS A 365 -7.33 -2.59 29.74
C LYS A 365 -8.56 -3.43 29.37
N LEU A 366 -8.34 -4.58 28.74
CA LEU A 366 -9.39 -5.53 28.42
C LEU A 366 -10.09 -6.06 29.68
N SER A 367 -9.34 -6.42 30.72
CA SER A 367 -9.92 -6.89 31.99
C SER A 367 -10.81 -5.82 32.65
N LEU A 368 -10.39 -4.54 32.60
CA LEU A 368 -11.20 -3.43 33.11
C LEU A 368 -12.51 -3.24 32.35
N PHE A 369 -12.50 -3.40 31.02
CA PHE A 369 -13.73 -3.26 30.23
C PHE A 369 -14.67 -4.45 30.40
N LEU A 370 -14.15 -5.67 30.49
CA LEU A 370 -14.95 -6.84 30.79
C LEU A 370 -15.58 -6.75 32.19
N ALA A 371 -14.84 -6.29 33.20
CA ALA A 371 -15.38 -6.06 34.54
C ALA A 371 -16.54 -5.05 34.52
N ARG A 372 -16.42 -3.95 33.76
CA ARG A 372 -17.50 -2.98 33.60
C ARG A 372 -18.75 -3.56 32.93
N ILE A 373 -18.57 -4.38 31.90
CA ILE A 373 -19.71 -5.02 31.20
C ILE A 373 -20.40 -6.05 32.12
N ILE A 374 -19.63 -6.85 32.85
CA ILE A 374 -20.15 -8.02 33.58
C ILE A 374 -20.56 -7.67 35.02
N GLU A 375 -19.72 -6.96 35.76
CA GLU A 375 -19.95 -6.63 37.16
C GLU A 375 -20.78 -5.35 37.30
N GLU A 376 -20.41 -4.30 36.55
CA GLU A 376 -21.12 -3.00 36.57
C GLU A 376 -22.32 -2.96 35.59
N LYS A 377 -22.54 -4.01 34.79
CA LYS A 377 -23.64 -4.15 33.82
C LYS A 377 -23.73 -2.99 32.81
N VAL A 378 -22.58 -2.49 32.38
CA VAL A 378 -22.50 -1.44 31.36
C VAL A 378 -22.86 -1.99 29.98
N ASP A 379 -23.93 -1.46 29.38
CA ASP A 379 -24.38 -1.80 28.01
C ASP A 379 -24.24 -0.61 27.06
N HIS A 380 -22.99 -0.21 26.82
CA HIS A 380 -22.64 0.87 25.89
C HIS A 380 -21.84 0.31 24.71
N GLU A 381 -22.28 0.62 23.48
CA GLU A 381 -21.68 0.12 22.24
C GLU A 381 -20.17 0.34 22.17
N GLU A 382 -19.70 1.53 22.56
CA GLU A 382 -18.28 1.86 22.62
C GLU A 382 -17.44 0.84 23.43
N PHE A 383 -17.97 0.31 24.54
CA PHE A 383 -17.24 -0.67 25.35
C PHE A 383 -17.12 -2.03 24.65
N PHE A 384 -18.16 -2.46 23.92
CA PHE A 384 -18.09 -3.69 23.13
C PHE A 384 -17.11 -3.53 21.97
N SER A 385 -17.17 -2.40 21.26
CA SER A 385 -16.21 -2.03 20.22
C SER A 385 -14.77 -2.05 20.72
N ASP A 386 -14.53 -1.50 21.92
CA ASP A 386 -13.22 -1.53 22.55
C ASP A 386 -12.77 -2.94 22.95
N VAL A 387 -13.67 -3.77 23.48
CA VAL A 387 -13.39 -5.18 23.78
C VAL A 387 -13.01 -5.94 22.51
N HIS A 388 -13.76 -5.75 21.42
CA HIS A 388 -13.47 -6.36 20.12
C HIS A 388 -12.09 -5.99 19.61
N LEU A 389 -11.79 -4.69 19.57
CA LEU A 389 -10.51 -4.16 19.08
C LEU A 389 -9.34 -4.69 19.92
N LEU A 390 -9.43 -4.60 21.25
CA LEU A 390 -8.35 -5.07 22.13
C LEU A 390 -8.15 -6.58 22.02
N ALA A 391 -9.22 -7.37 21.94
CA ALA A 391 -9.12 -8.81 21.76
C ALA A 391 -8.47 -9.18 20.40
N ASN A 392 -8.84 -8.49 19.31
CA ASN A 392 -8.20 -8.67 18.00
C ASN A 392 -6.72 -8.26 18.02
N LEU A 393 -6.38 -7.15 18.66
CA LEU A 393 -4.99 -6.72 18.83
C LEU A 393 -4.16 -7.77 19.57
N PHE A 394 -4.71 -8.37 20.63
CA PHE A 394 -4.04 -9.44 21.36
C PHE A 394 -3.82 -10.67 20.46
N ILE A 395 -4.87 -11.14 19.78
CA ILE A 395 -4.76 -12.28 18.87
C ILE A 395 -3.74 -12.02 17.77
N SER A 396 -3.79 -10.85 17.15
CA SER A 396 -2.86 -10.46 16.08
C SER A 396 -1.42 -10.45 16.58
N MET A 397 -1.18 -9.89 17.77
CA MET A 397 0.14 -9.90 18.42
C MET A 397 0.64 -11.34 18.66
N GLN A 398 -0.22 -12.22 19.17
CA GLN A 398 0.15 -13.60 19.47
C GLN A 398 0.37 -14.44 18.21
N GLU A 399 -0.57 -14.45 17.27
CA GLU A 399 -0.50 -15.27 16.06
C GLU A 399 0.67 -14.85 15.15
N ARG A 400 0.96 -13.55 15.04
CA ARG A 400 1.95 -13.03 14.08
C ARG A 400 3.37 -12.99 14.62
N TYR A 401 3.53 -12.64 15.91
CA TYR A 401 4.85 -12.30 16.46
C TYR A 401 5.33 -13.24 17.57
N TYR A 402 4.41 -13.81 18.34
CA TYR A 402 4.77 -14.76 19.40
C TYR A 402 4.85 -16.19 18.86
N GLN A 403 3.80 -16.64 18.15
CA GLN A 403 3.72 -17.97 17.53
C GLN A 403 4.29 -18.01 16.11
N GLY A 404 4.31 -16.86 15.44
CA GLY A 404 4.79 -16.74 14.06
C GLY A 404 6.30 -16.94 13.94
N ASN A 405 6.74 -17.45 12.78
CA ASN A 405 8.16 -17.52 12.46
C ASN A 405 8.78 -16.11 12.41
N TYR A 406 10.06 -16.03 12.77
CA TYR A 406 10.88 -14.82 12.79
C TYR A 406 10.62 -13.90 11.57
N GLN A 407 10.07 -12.71 11.81
CA GLN A 407 10.07 -11.64 10.83
C GLN A 407 11.44 -10.96 10.86
N LYS A 408 12.18 -10.99 9.74
CA LYS A 408 13.60 -10.60 9.66
C LYS A 408 13.90 -9.21 10.24
N GLU A 409 12.91 -8.32 10.25
CA GLU A 409 13.05 -6.90 10.58
C GLU A 409 12.21 -6.45 11.79
N ILE A 410 11.46 -7.35 12.41
CA ILE A 410 10.67 -7.06 13.62
C ILE A 410 11.03 -8.09 14.68
N LYS A 411 11.66 -7.62 15.76
CA LYS A 411 11.96 -8.47 16.92
C LYS A 411 10.89 -8.29 17.97
N PHE A 412 10.19 -9.37 18.29
CA PHE A 412 9.22 -9.42 19.37
C PHE A 412 9.88 -9.88 20.67
N ILE A 413 9.56 -9.23 21.77
CA ILE A 413 10.05 -9.54 23.11
C ILE A 413 8.82 -9.82 23.99
N PRO A 414 8.49 -11.10 24.25
CA PRO A 414 7.33 -11.44 25.05
C PRO A 414 7.52 -10.98 26.50
N THR A 415 6.44 -10.46 27.07
CA THR A 415 6.33 -10.14 28.50
C THR A 415 6.41 -11.42 29.31
N HIS A 416 7.05 -11.42 30.49
CA HIS A 416 7.05 -12.64 31.31
C HIS A 416 5.63 -13.03 31.72
N GLN A 417 5.32 -14.32 31.63
CA GLN A 417 4.01 -14.90 31.97
C GLN A 417 3.52 -14.47 33.37
N ARG A 418 4.43 -14.39 34.35
CA ARG A 418 4.14 -13.93 35.73
C ARG A 418 3.54 -12.51 35.79
N ASP A 419 3.89 -11.66 34.83
CA ASP A 419 3.44 -10.27 34.78
C ASP A 419 2.09 -10.15 34.02
N LEU A 420 1.70 -11.19 33.28
CA LEU A 420 0.43 -11.28 32.55
C LEU A 420 -0.66 -12.05 33.31
N SER A 421 -0.27 -13.04 34.12
CA SER A 421 -1.18 -14.03 34.73
C SER A 421 -2.30 -13.41 35.54
N GLY A 422 -2.04 -12.33 36.29
CA GLY A 422 -3.06 -11.65 37.08
C GLY A 422 -4.24 -11.14 36.25
N TYR A 423 -3.96 -10.40 35.17
CA TYR A 423 -5.01 -9.88 34.30
C TYR A 423 -5.63 -10.96 33.43
N ALA A 424 -4.83 -11.91 32.95
CA ALA A 424 -5.31 -12.97 32.09
C ALA A 424 -6.25 -13.94 32.83
N ASN A 425 -5.92 -14.32 34.07
CA ASN A 425 -6.81 -15.14 34.91
C ASN A 425 -8.09 -14.37 35.25
N GLN A 426 -7.98 -13.08 35.60
CA GLN A 426 -9.17 -12.25 35.82
C GLN A 426 -10.10 -12.21 34.60
N ILE A 427 -9.55 -12.10 33.38
CA ILE A 427 -10.34 -12.15 32.15
C ILE A 427 -11.04 -13.51 32.00
N LEU A 428 -10.32 -14.61 32.23
CA LEU A 428 -10.89 -15.96 32.14
C LEU A 428 -12.01 -16.16 33.15
N ASP A 429 -11.80 -15.77 34.41
CA ASP A 429 -12.80 -15.87 35.47
C ASP A 429 -14.06 -15.05 35.14
N LEU A 430 -13.90 -13.82 34.64
CA LEU A 430 -15.00 -12.97 34.19
C LEU A 430 -15.80 -13.63 33.04
N LEU A 431 -15.11 -14.18 32.05
CA LEU A 431 -15.75 -14.85 30.91
C LEU A 431 -16.44 -16.15 31.31
N ASP A 432 -15.92 -16.87 32.29
CA ASP A 432 -16.56 -18.06 32.85
C ASP A 432 -17.88 -17.67 33.57
N ILE A 433 -17.88 -16.61 34.39
CA ILE A 433 -19.10 -16.05 35.00
C ILE A 433 -20.13 -15.64 33.94
N ALA A 434 -19.68 -14.98 32.86
CA ALA A 434 -20.56 -14.58 31.76
C ALA A 434 -21.12 -15.80 31.01
N SER A 435 -20.33 -16.87 30.88
CA SER A 435 -20.74 -18.11 30.21
C SER A 435 -21.81 -18.88 31.00
N GLU A 436 -21.75 -18.87 32.33
CA GLU A 436 -22.80 -19.44 33.19
C GLU A 436 -24.15 -18.74 32.99
N ASN A 437 -24.13 -17.47 32.57
CA ASN A 437 -25.31 -16.64 32.31
C ASN A 437 -25.39 -16.21 30.85
N LYS A 438 -25.05 -17.10 29.91
CA LYS A 438 -24.84 -16.76 28.48
C LYS A 438 -25.98 -15.95 27.86
N ALA A 439 -27.24 -16.24 28.19
CA ALA A 439 -28.41 -15.51 27.67
C ALA A 439 -28.37 -14.00 27.98
N ASN A 440 -27.75 -13.58 29.09
CA ASN A 440 -27.63 -12.18 29.46
C ASN A 440 -26.40 -11.49 28.82
N TYR A 441 -25.49 -12.26 28.23
CA TYR A 441 -24.20 -11.78 27.71
C TYR A 441 -23.95 -12.24 26.26
N GLU A 442 -24.99 -12.59 25.50
CA GLU A 442 -24.86 -13.03 24.10
C GLU A 442 -24.07 -12.02 23.27
N ARG A 443 -24.40 -10.73 23.40
CA ARG A 443 -23.70 -9.63 22.74
C ARG A 443 -22.19 -9.63 23.02
N LEU A 444 -21.76 -9.93 24.25
CA LEU A 444 -20.35 -9.98 24.61
C LEU A 444 -19.64 -11.13 23.88
N PHE A 445 -20.26 -12.31 23.82
CA PHE A 445 -19.70 -13.45 23.13
C PHE A 445 -19.70 -13.30 21.60
N ASP A 446 -20.68 -12.58 21.05
CA ASP A 446 -20.69 -12.20 19.62
C ASP A 446 -19.61 -11.17 19.29
N THR A 447 -19.26 -10.33 20.27
CA THR A 447 -18.21 -9.30 20.14
C THR A 447 -16.81 -9.91 20.23
N LEU A 448 -16.61 -10.95 21.04
CA LEU A 448 -15.29 -11.56 21.23
C LEU A 448 -14.89 -12.40 20.01
N PRO A 449 -13.66 -12.21 19.47
CA PRO A 449 -13.17 -13.07 18.41
C PRO A 449 -13.09 -14.53 18.88
N SER A 450 -13.50 -15.46 18.03
CA SER A 450 -13.67 -16.88 18.39
C SER A 450 -12.41 -17.55 18.96
N LYS A 451 -11.22 -17.10 18.54
CA LYS A 451 -9.93 -17.64 19.01
C LYS A 451 -9.41 -16.99 20.30
N PHE A 452 -10.05 -15.93 20.79
CA PHE A 452 -9.49 -15.13 21.89
C PHE A 452 -9.16 -15.96 23.14
N ILE A 453 -10.12 -16.76 23.60
CA ILE A 453 -9.96 -17.56 24.82
C ILE A 453 -8.86 -18.63 24.65
N SER A 454 -8.82 -19.31 23.49
CA SER A 454 -7.79 -20.33 23.25
C SER A 454 -6.40 -19.73 23.15
N THR A 455 -6.27 -18.56 22.50
CA THR A 455 -5.01 -17.83 22.39
C THR A 455 -4.53 -17.33 23.75
N LEU A 456 -5.42 -16.80 24.60
CA LEU A 456 -5.09 -16.36 25.95
C LEU A 456 -4.61 -17.53 26.83
N LYS A 457 -5.33 -18.65 26.81
CA LYS A 457 -4.93 -19.87 27.55
C LYS A 457 -3.60 -20.43 27.06
N HIS A 458 -3.37 -20.47 25.75
CA HIS A 458 -2.08 -20.88 25.18
C HIS A 458 -0.94 -19.99 25.70
N ARG A 459 -1.14 -18.67 25.67
CA ARG A 459 -0.12 -17.71 26.11
C ARG A 459 0.21 -17.82 27.61
N LEU A 460 -0.70 -18.36 28.42
CA LEU A 460 -0.50 -18.64 29.83
C LEU A 460 0.08 -20.02 30.13
N ASN A 461 0.18 -20.93 29.17
CA ASN A 461 0.66 -22.30 29.40
C ASN A 461 2.12 -22.51 28.92
N GLU A 462 2.69 -21.50 28.25
CA GLU A 462 4.09 -21.41 27.82
C GLU A 462 4.83 -20.33 28.62
#